data_AF-A0A183H3E8-F1
#
_entry.id   AF-A0A183H3E8-F1
#
_cell.length_a   1.000
_cell.length_b   1.000
_cell.length_c   1.000
_cell.angle_alpha   90.00
_cell.angle_beta   90.00
_cell.angle_gamma   90.00
#
_symmetry.space_group_name_H-M   'P 1'
#
loop_
_entity.id
_entity.type
_entity.pdbx_description
1 polymer ?
#
loop_
_entity_poly.entity_id
_entity_poly.type
_entity_poly.pdbx_seq_one_letter_code
_entity_poly.pdbx_strand_id
1 'polypeptide(L)'
;MSILESIVEKHADDEILQCVAEVMSYFTTNVAVAQHTETHHLKMLDGLALQLRHSIQHFHREQTVDEEDDAAMLAAFRKITAFAMYISCLWDATLSVLINADDKQVSRDIGEKAVILLFAILSWDINRLVTEQEPNKAEAIKKLRKHRDQFTALVTSIMMSGASGVENAFLCFVDALMMFNGLPDKSLSIELNKDITRALSMFVEDNVFVEENDAERSLDQQTQVELMHKRRKILVQFCKLILHGILPIYEACIVLQFYTKFYTDFGDILKTLLTKCRDIDRLSCARAVATALCHHYEEIKRASEGNCIDPNSDDFVSIRDLAKRFSNLFGSDPIKSREALAIIHKDGIVFALKNEDNISRNSQHTNLGFLEILCEFSGKLLRQDKISVLRYLEKHGEAFAKEEPYMIYKASLQERNDDVSTVRSLAVRGRSRGRGRGKGTPTYTSAASVYSGDD
;
A
#
# COMPACT_ATOMS: atom_id res chain seq x y z
N MET A 1 3.61 -31.01 -28.70
CA MET A 1 4.89 -30.80 -27.98
C MET A 1 5.95 -30.17 -28.85
N SER A 2 6.36 -30.76 -29.97
CA SER A 2 7.42 -30.20 -30.85
C SER A 2 7.21 -28.74 -31.28
N ILE A 3 5.97 -28.34 -31.59
CA ILE A 3 5.64 -26.94 -31.94
C ILE A 3 5.88 -26.01 -30.74
N LEU A 4 5.46 -26.42 -29.54
CA LEU A 4 5.65 -25.62 -28.31
C LEU A 4 7.14 -25.49 -27.97
N GLU A 5 7.90 -26.58 -28.09
CA GLU A 5 9.36 -26.58 -27.94
C GLU A 5 10.00 -25.58 -28.92
N SER A 6 9.60 -25.61 -30.20
CA SER A 6 10.12 -24.68 -31.20
C SER A 6 9.77 -23.22 -30.91
N ILE A 7 8.59 -22.95 -30.34
CA ILE A 7 8.19 -21.60 -29.91
C ILE A 7 9.10 -21.13 -28.77
N VAL A 8 9.28 -21.95 -27.74
CA VAL A 8 10.14 -21.63 -26.58
C VAL A 8 11.60 -21.44 -26.99
N GLU A 9 12.09 -22.19 -27.98
CA GLU A 9 13.44 -22.00 -28.53
C GLU A 9 13.59 -20.64 -29.23
N LYS A 10 12.60 -20.24 -30.05
CA LYS A 10 12.69 -19.05 -30.92
C LYS A 10 12.24 -17.74 -30.28
N HIS A 11 11.43 -17.80 -29.22
CA HIS A 11 10.84 -16.61 -28.60
C HIS A 11 11.34 -16.41 -27.16
N ALA A 12 11.52 -15.14 -26.80
CA ALA A 12 11.86 -14.68 -25.44
C ALA A 12 10.90 -13.57 -24.97
N ASP A 13 9.70 -13.54 -25.57
CA ASP A 13 8.63 -12.62 -25.19
C ASP A 13 7.83 -13.20 -24.03
N ASP A 14 7.56 -12.37 -23.01
CA ASP A 14 6.94 -12.83 -21.77
C ASP A 14 5.51 -13.35 -21.98
N GLU A 15 4.71 -12.69 -22.83
CA GLU A 15 3.32 -13.08 -23.06
C GLU A 15 3.23 -14.40 -23.83
N ILE A 16 4.08 -14.56 -24.86
CA ILE A 16 4.16 -15.81 -25.62
C ILE A 16 4.59 -16.97 -24.72
N LEU A 17 5.64 -16.76 -23.91
CA LEU A 17 6.17 -17.79 -23.02
C LEU A 17 5.16 -18.17 -21.94
N GLN A 18 4.45 -17.20 -21.37
CA GLN A 18 3.39 -17.42 -20.40
C GLN A 18 2.24 -18.25 -21.00
N CYS A 19 1.81 -17.94 -22.23
CA CYS A 19 0.78 -18.73 -22.92
C CYS A 19 1.22 -20.19 -23.14
N VAL A 20 2.48 -20.42 -23.50
CA VAL A 20 3.00 -21.79 -23.64
C VAL A 20 3.01 -22.51 -22.29
N ALA A 21 3.45 -21.85 -21.22
CA ALA A 21 3.45 -22.40 -19.87
C ALA A 21 2.04 -22.78 -19.40
N GLU A 22 1.03 -21.95 -19.68
CA GLU A 22 -0.37 -22.21 -19.35
C GLU A 22 -0.93 -23.42 -20.11
N VAL A 23 -0.68 -23.50 -21.42
CA VAL A 23 -1.09 -24.66 -22.24
C VAL A 23 -0.43 -25.94 -21.74
N MET A 24 0.86 -25.87 -21.39
CA MET A 24 1.57 -27.03 -20.85
C MET A 24 1.08 -27.44 -19.47
N SER A 25 0.76 -26.47 -18.60
CA SER A 25 0.10 -26.72 -17.32
C SER A 25 -1.25 -27.42 -17.53
N TYR A 26 -2.03 -27.04 -18.54
CA TYR A 26 -3.29 -27.73 -18.85
C TYR A 26 -3.06 -29.21 -19.23
N PHE A 27 -1.99 -29.53 -19.96
CA PHE A 27 -1.66 -30.93 -20.30
C PHE A 27 -1.34 -31.80 -19.08
N THR A 28 -0.81 -31.22 -17.99
CA THR A 28 -0.52 -31.96 -16.76
C THR A 28 -1.78 -32.28 -15.94
N THR A 29 -2.91 -31.60 -16.19
CA THR A 29 -4.16 -31.83 -15.46
C THR A 29 -4.85 -33.15 -15.82
N ASN A 30 -4.63 -33.65 -17.04
CA ASN A 30 -5.21 -34.92 -17.51
C ASN A 30 -4.14 -36.00 -17.53
N VAL A 31 -4.26 -37.01 -16.68
CA VAL A 31 -3.27 -38.08 -16.51
C VAL A 31 -2.91 -38.79 -17.83
N ALA A 32 -3.90 -39.04 -18.70
CA ALA A 32 -3.65 -39.72 -19.97
C ALA A 32 -2.81 -38.85 -20.93
N VAL A 33 -3.05 -37.54 -20.93
CA VAL A 33 -2.26 -36.58 -21.73
C VAL A 33 -0.89 -36.35 -21.10
N ALA A 34 -0.84 -36.22 -19.77
CA ALA A 34 0.39 -36.03 -19.01
C ALA A 34 1.40 -37.14 -19.29
N GLN A 35 0.99 -38.41 -19.26
CA GLN A 35 1.86 -39.56 -19.54
C GLN A 35 2.54 -39.50 -20.93
N HIS A 36 1.89 -38.87 -21.92
CA HIS A 36 2.45 -38.70 -23.25
C HIS A 36 3.29 -37.42 -23.42
N THR A 37 3.13 -36.44 -22.53
CA THR A 37 3.75 -35.11 -22.66
C THR A 37 4.84 -34.85 -21.63
N GLU A 38 4.88 -35.61 -20.54
CA GLU A 38 5.80 -35.44 -19.41
C GLU A 38 7.27 -35.50 -19.82
N THR A 39 7.67 -36.49 -20.62
CA THR A 39 9.06 -36.61 -21.09
C THR A 39 9.50 -35.40 -21.91
N HIS A 40 8.61 -34.88 -22.77
CA HIS A 40 8.89 -33.67 -23.56
C HIS A 40 9.02 -32.45 -22.65
N HIS A 41 8.11 -32.33 -21.69
CA HIS A 41 8.10 -31.26 -20.71
C HIS A 41 9.39 -31.23 -19.88
N LEU A 42 9.77 -32.35 -19.25
CA LEU A 42 10.98 -32.44 -18.43
C LEU A 42 12.24 -32.15 -19.24
N LYS A 43 12.34 -32.69 -20.46
CA LYS A 43 13.48 -32.42 -21.34
C LYS A 43 13.61 -30.93 -21.69
N MET A 44 12.49 -30.27 -21.97
CA MET A 44 12.49 -28.83 -22.25
C MET A 44 12.93 -28.02 -21.04
N LEU A 45 12.40 -28.33 -19.85
CA LEU A 45 12.77 -27.65 -18.60
C LEU A 45 14.24 -27.84 -18.25
N ASP A 46 14.76 -29.06 -18.38
CA ASP A 46 16.18 -29.35 -18.17
C ASP A 46 17.06 -28.57 -19.14
N GLY A 47 16.65 -28.46 -20.40
CA GLY A 47 17.32 -27.64 -21.41
C GLY A 47 17.36 -26.16 -21.04
N LEU A 48 16.23 -25.58 -20.62
CA LEU A 48 16.15 -24.19 -20.17
C LEU A 48 16.98 -23.95 -18.90
N ALA A 49 16.92 -24.86 -17.93
CA ALA A 49 17.68 -24.75 -16.68
C ALA A 49 19.19 -24.85 -16.95
N LEU A 50 19.61 -25.71 -17.88
CA LEU A 50 21.00 -25.81 -18.30
C LEU A 50 21.45 -24.55 -19.04
N GLN A 51 20.62 -24.01 -19.93
CA GLN A 51 20.90 -22.75 -20.63
C GLN A 51 21.13 -21.62 -19.63
N LEU A 52 20.23 -21.44 -18.65
CA LEU A 52 20.41 -20.42 -17.63
C LEU A 52 21.68 -20.62 -16.81
N ARG A 53 21.96 -21.86 -16.36
CA ARG A 53 23.19 -22.15 -15.61
C ARG A 53 24.44 -21.81 -16.42
N HIS A 54 24.44 -22.10 -17.72
CA HIS A 54 25.56 -21.76 -18.60
C HIS A 54 25.74 -20.24 -18.70
N SER A 55 24.67 -19.49 -18.95
CA SER A 55 24.71 -18.01 -18.98
C SER A 55 25.20 -17.44 -17.65
N ILE A 56 24.71 -17.94 -16.51
CA ILE A 56 25.16 -17.50 -15.19
C ILE A 56 26.63 -17.86 -14.96
N GLN A 57 27.08 -19.05 -15.37
CA GLN A 57 28.49 -19.41 -15.25
C GLN A 57 29.39 -18.52 -16.11
N HIS A 58 28.96 -18.19 -17.34
CA HIS A 58 29.64 -17.23 -18.21
C HIS A 58 29.74 -15.87 -17.52
N PHE A 59 28.62 -15.36 -17.02
CA PHE A 59 28.54 -14.13 -16.25
C PHE A 59 29.51 -14.10 -15.06
N HIS A 60 29.70 -15.21 -14.33
CA HIS A 60 30.64 -15.23 -13.20
C HIS A 60 32.11 -15.28 -13.64
N ARG A 61 32.42 -15.89 -14.80
CA ARG A 61 33.80 -16.01 -15.32
C ARG A 61 34.30 -14.71 -15.93
N GLU A 62 33.46 -14.04 -16.70
CA GLU A 62 33.84 -12.81 -17.40
C GLU A 62 33.90 -11.62 -16.45
N GLN A 63 34.81 -10.67 -16.74
CA GLN A 63 34.94 -9.44 -15.96
C GLN A 63 33.90 -8.39 -16.35
N THR A 64 33.47 -8.40 -17.61
CA THR A 64 32.48 -7.49 -18.19
C THR A 64 31.49 -8.30 -19.00
N VAL A 65 30.21 -7.92 -18.96
CA VAL A 65 29.16 -8.52 -19.76
C VAL A 65 28.96 -7.64 -20.99
N ASP A 66 29.05 -8.21 -22.19
CA ASP A 66 28.70 -7.48 -23.41
C ASP A 66 27.18 -7.49 -23.66
N GLU A 67 26.71 -6.70 -24.63
CA GLU A 67 25.27 -6.59 -24.91
C GLU A 67 24.65 -7.91 -25.41
N GLU A 68 25.43 -8.78 -26.07
CA GLU A 68 24.95 -10.07 -26.58
C GLU A 68 24.78 -11.07 -25.44
N ASP A 69 25.73 -11.12 -24.52
CA ASP A 69 25.68 -11.92 -23.30
C ASP A 69 24.54 -11.47 -22.38
N ASP A 70 24.35 -10.15 -22.22
CA ASP A 70 23.26 -9.58 -21.43
C ASP A 70 21.90 -9.98 -22.02
N ALA A 71 21.71 -9.80 -23.34
CA ALA A 71 20.49 -10.20 -24.03
C ALA A 71 20.25 -11.72 -23.96
N ALA A 72 21.29 -12.54 -24.09
CA ALA A 72 21.20 -13.99 -24.00
C ALA A 72 20.81 -14.44 -22.58
N MET A 73 21.40 -13.82 -21.56
CA MET A 73 21.08 -14.09 -20.16
C MET A 73 19.66 -13.65 -19.81
N LEU A 74 19.25 -12.46 -20.26
CA LEU A 74 17.88 -11.97 -20.11
C LEU A 74 16.87 -12.91 -20.78
N ALA A 75 17.16 -13.38 -22.00
CA ALA A 75 16.31 -14.34 -22.69
C ALA A 75 16.20 -15.67 -21.92
N ALA A 76 17.32 -16.18 -21.37
CA ALA A 76 17.30 -17.37 -20.53
C ALA A 76 16.45 -17.17 -19.26
N PHE A 77 16.55 -16.00 -18.62
CA PHE A 77 15.72 -15.64 -17.47
C PHE A 77 14.23 -15.53 -17.82
N ARG A 78 13.86 -14.90 -18.95
CA ARG A 78 12.45 -14.82 -19.38
C ARG A 78 11.87 -16.21 -19.62
N LYS A 79 12.58 -17.05 -20.37
CA LYS A 79 12.17 -18.43 -20.65
C LYS A 79 11.96 -19.23 -19.37
N ILE A 80 12.95 -19.28 -18.49
CA ILE A 80 12.86 -20.12 -17.29
C ILE A 80 11.78 -19.62 -16.32
N THR A 81 11.57 -18.30 -16.23
CA THR A 81 10.62 -17.69 -15.29
C THR A 81 9.18 -18.07 -15.62
N ALA A 82 8.83 -18.15 -16.92
CA ALA A 82 7.51 -18.62 -17.35
C ALA A 82 7.21 -20.07 -16.88
N PHE A 83 8.25 -20.89 -16.67
CA PHE A 83 8.12 -22.28 -16.22
C PHE A 83 8.60 -22.51 -14.79
N ALA A 84 8.74 -21.46 -13.98
CA ALA A 84 9.33 -21.54 -12.64
C ALA A 84 8.61 -22.53 -11.70
N MET A 85 7.33 -22.80 -11.94
CA MET A 85 6.55 -23.79 -11.18
C MET A 85 7.09 -25.23 -11.30
N TYR A 86 8.05 -25.51 -12.16
CA TYR A 86 8.63 -26.85 -12.30
C TYR A 86 10.07 -26.95 -11.81
N ILE A 87 10.64 -25.85 -11.26
CA ILE A 87 12.07 -25.73 -11.08
C ILE A 87 12.41 -25.16 -9.71
N SER A 88 12.94 -25.99 -8.81
CA SER A 88 13.39 -25.56 -7.47
C SER A 88 14.92 -25.56 -7.30
N CYS A 89 15.66 -25.96 -8.35
CA CYS A 89 17.09 -26.24 -8.34
C CYS A 89 17.97 -25.09 -8.89
N LEU A 90 17.39 -23.91 -9.11
CA LEU A 90 18.09 -22.73 -9.63
C LEU A 90 18.31 -21.62 -8.60
N TRP A 91 17.84 -21.81 -7.35
CA TRP A 91 17.91 -20.80 -6.30
C TRP A 91 19.28 -20.16 -6.14
N ASP A 92 20.30 -20.97 -5.81
CA ASP A 92 21.63 -20.44 -5.50
C ASP A 92 22.28 -19.78 -6.73
N ALA A 93 22.03 -20.31 -7.94
CA ALA A 93 22.54 -19.75 -9.18
C ALA A 93 21.89 -18.38 -9.47
N THR A 94 20.57 -18.26 -9.32
CA THR A 94 19.86 -16.99 -9.52
C THR A 94 20.23 -15.97 -8.45
N LEU A 95 20.31 -16.40 -7.19
CA LEU A 95 20.71 -15.53 -6.08
C LEU A 95 22.11 -14.95 -6.28
N SER A 96 23.05 -15.73 -6.82
CA SER A 96 24.42 -15.26 -7.01
C SER A 96 24.55 -14.15 -8.06
N VAL A 97 23.63 -14.07 -9.03
CA VAL A 97 23.56 -12.94 -9.98
C VAL A 97 23.25 -11.64 -9.25
N LEU A 98 22.27 -11.67 -8.34
CA LEU A 98 21.80 -10.48 -7.62
C LEU A 98 22.79 -10.02 -6.53
N ILE A 99 23.52 -10.94 -5.92
CA ILE A 99 24.57 -10.60 -4.94
C ILE A 99 25.75 -9.87 -5.60
N ASN A 100 26.07 -10.21 -6.85
CA ASN A 100 27.20 -9.62 -7.60
C ASN A 100 26.73 -8.56 -8.62
N ALA A 101 25.51 -8.05 -8.49
CA ALA A 101 24.90 -7.19 -9.50
C ALA A 101 25.64 -5.86 -9.68
N ASP A 102 26.04 -5.23 -8.58
CA ASP A 102 26.71 -3.91 -8.59
C ASP A 102 28.14 -4.00 -9.15
N ASP A 103 28.89 -5.05 -8.77
CA ASP A 103 30.27 -5.25 -9.20
C ASP A 103 30.39 -5.51 -10.71
N LYS A 104 29.35 -6.10 -11.31
CA LYS A 104 29.34 -6.52 -12.71
C LYS A 104 28.37 -5.73 -13.61
N GLN A 105 27.75 -4.68 -13.08
CA GLN A 105 26.80 -3.82 -13.79
C GLN A 105 25.69 -4.61 -14.51
N VAL A 106 25.08 -5.56 -13.81
CA VAL A 106 23.96 -6.36 -14.35
C VAL A 106 22.85 -5.43 -14.83
N SER A 107 22.31 -5.67 -16.04
CA SER A 107 21.18 -4.87 -16.52
C SER A 107 19.97 -5.00 -15.59
N ARG A 108 19.22 -3.89 -15.45
CA ARG A 108 18.07 -3.84 -14.54
C ARG A 108 17.03 -4.91 -14.89
N ASP A 109 16.84 -5.19 -16.17
CA ASP A 109 15.91 -6.22 -16.64
C ASP A 109 16.29 -7.63 -16.17
N ILE A 110 17.59 -7.97 -16.18
CA ILE A 110 18.07 -9.23 -15.62
C ILE A 110 17.83 -9.26 -14.11
N GLY A 111 18.14 -8.17 -13.41
CA GLY A 111 17.88 -8.03 -11.98
C GLY A 111 16.40 -8.29 -11.64
N GLU A 112 15.49 -7.63 -12.34
CA GLU A 112 14.06 -7.81 -12.14
C GLU A 112 13.61 -9.26 -12.41
N LYS A 113 14.05 -9.86 -13.53
CA LYS A 113 13.68 -11.24 -13.86
C LYS A 113 14.26 -12.25 -12.88
N ALA A 114 15.46 -12.02 -12.37
CA ALA A 114 16.06 -12.86 -11.34
C ALA A 114 15.26 -12.80 -10.04
N VAL A 115 14.80 -11.61 -9.61
CA VAL A 115 13.94 -11.47 -8.43
C VAL A 115 12.60 -12.18 -8.62
N ILE A 116 11.96 -12.01 -9.79
CA ILE A 116 10.71 -12.70 -10.13
C ILE A 116 10.90 -14.23 -10.10
N LEU A 117 12.01 -14.75 -10.63
CA LEU A 117 12.31 -16.17 -10.61
C LEU A 117 12.48 -16.69 -9.17
N LEU A 118 13.24 -15.99 -8.31
CA LEU A 118 13.38 -16.37 -6.90
C LEU A 118 12.01 -16.38 -6.19
N PHE A 119 11.20 -15.35 -6.42
CA PHE A 119 9.85 -15.29 -5.87
C PHE A 119 8.96 -16.45 -6.35
N ALA A 120 9.02 -16.79 -7.64
CA ALA A 120 8.25 -17.89 -8.20
C ALA A 120 8.68 -19.25 -7.61
N ILE A 121 9.98 -19.45 -7.39
CA ILE A 121 10.52 -20.63 -6.70
C ILE A 121 9.97 -20.70 -5.26
N LEU A 122 10.00 -19.61 -4.50
CA LEU A 122 9.43 -19.57 -3.14
C LEU A 122 7.94 -19.91 -3.12
N SER A 123 7.18 -19.28 -4.03
CA SER A 123 5.74 -19.47 -4.15
C SER A 123 5.40 -20.94 -4.43
N TRP A 124 6.19 -21.57 -5.29
CA TRP A 124 6.01 -22.97 -5.63
C TRP A 124 6.42 -23.91 -4.49
N ASP A 125 7.54 -23.66 -3.82
CA ASP A 125 7.96 -24.43 -2.65
C ASP A 125 6.90 -24.36 -1.52
N ILE A 126 6.27 -23.19 -1.32
CA ILE A 126 5.12 -23.02 -0.42
C ILE A 126 3.93 -23.84 -0.91
N ASN A 127 3.56 -23.73 -2.19
CA ASN A 127 2.43 -24.45 -2.75
C ASN A 127 2.56 -25.97 -2.57
N ARG A 128 3.75 -26.53 -2.82
CA ARG A 128 4.03 -27.95 -2.60
C ARG A 128 3.92 -28.36 -1.13
N LEU A 129 4.33 -27.49 -0.21
CA LEU A 129 4.18 -27.72 1.23
C LEU A 129 2.70 -27.72 1.66
N VAL A 130 1.92 -26.74 1.18
CA VAL A 130 0.50 -26.57 1.53
C VAL A 130 -0.39 -27.65 0.90
N THR A 131 -0.09 -28.07 -0.33
CA THR A 131 -0.85 -29.12 -1.05
C THR A 131 -0.40 -30.55 -0.70
N GLU A 132 0.47 -30.70 0.30
CA GLU A 132 1.01 -31.98 0.76
C GLU A 132 1.75 -32.81 -0.32
N GLN A 133 2.25 -32.15 -1.36
CA GLN A 133 3.04 -32.76 -2.43
C GLN A 133 4.51 -32.97 -2.06
N GLU A 134 4.90 -32.58 -0.83
CA GLU A 134 6.26 -32.69 -0.33
C GLU A 134 6.40 -33.89 0.62
N PRO A 135 7.07 -34.99 0.20
CA PRO A 135 7.23 -36.18 1.03
C PRO A 135 8.10 -35.92 2.27
N ASN A 136 9.12 -35.05 2.18
CA ASN A 136 9.99 -34.70 3.30
C ASN A 136 9.72 -33.27 3.81
N LYS A 137 8.59 -33.08 4.50
CA LYS A 137 8.17 -31.77 5.02
C LYS A 137 9.23 -31.11 5.91
N ALA A 138 9.94 -31.86 6.74
CA ALA A 138 10.92 -31.30 7.69
C ALA A 138 12.11 -30.63 6.98
N GLU A 139 12.66 -31.29 5.96
CA GLU A 139 13.76 -30.75 5.16
C GLU A 139 13.31 -29.58 4.30
N ALA A 140 12.12 -29.70 3.68
CA ALA A 140 11.55 -28.64 2.86
C ALA A 140 11.30 -27.36 3.66
N ILE A 141 10.75 -27.45 4.88
CA ILE A 141 10.55 -26.30 5.76
C ILE A 141 11.92 -25.67 6.13
N LYS A 142 12.95 -26.48 6.38
CA LYS A 142 14.31 -25.96 6.67
C LYS A 142 14.88 -25.20 5.46
N LYS A 143 14.76 -25.76 4.26
CA LYS A 143 15.18 -25.12 3.00
C LYS A 143 14.41 -23.81 2.78
N LEU A 144 13.09 -23.85 2.95
CA LEU A 144 12.21 -22.71 2.75
C LEU A 144 12.52 -21.56 3.72
N ARG A 145 12.81 -21.85 5.00
CA ARG A 145 13.29 -20.83 5.96
C ARG A 145 14.55 -20.13 5.47
N LYS A 146 15.55 -20.91 5.04
CA LYS A 146 16.80 -20.35 4.50
C LYS A 146 16.52 -19.44 3.30
N HIS A 147 15.73 -19.92 2.34
CA HIS A 147 15.41 -19.18 1.12
C HIS A 147 14.60 -17.91 1.41
N ARG A 148 13.61 -17.99 2.29
CA ARG A 148 12.84 -16.84 2.78
C ARG A 148 13.75 -15.76 3.37
N ASP A 149 14.68 -16.14 4.25
CA ASP A 149 15.57 -15.18 4.92
C ASP A 149 16.52 -14.52 3.92
N GLN A 150 17.08 -15.32 2.99
CA GLN A 150 17.93 -14.81 1.90
C GLN A 150 17.17 -13.83 1.00
N PHE A 151 15.94 -14.18 0.58
CA PHE A 151 15.12 -13.33 -0.28
C PHE A 151 14.71 -12.04 0.43
N THR A 152 14.33 -12.13 1.71
CA THR A 152 13.97 -10.97 2.52
C THR A 152 15.14 -10.00 2.64
N ALA A 153 16.33 -10.49 2.98
CA ALA A 153 17.54 -9.66 3.07
C ALA A 153 17.90 -9.03 1.73
N LEU A 154 17.83 -9.81 0.64
CA LEU A 154 18.14 -9.35 -0.71
C LEU A 154 17.20 -8.23 -1.16
N VAL A 155 15.89 -8.45 -1.11
CA VAL A 155 14.93 -7.44 -1.59
C VAL A 155 14.94 -6.21 -0.70
N THR A 156 15.14 -6.37 0.61
CA THR A 156 15.35 -5.22 1.51
C THR A 156 16.55 -4.39 1.07
N SER A 157 17.68 -5.04 0.71
CA SER A 157 18.85 -4.34 0.19
C SER A 157 18.57 -3.62 -1.13
N ILE A 158 17.88 -4.28 -2.07
CA ILE A 158 17.53 -3.72 -3.38
C ILE A 158 16.64 -2.47 -3.21
N MET A 159 15.63 -2.51 -2.34
CA MET A 159 14.76 -1.35 -2.08
C MET A 159 15.51 -0.19 -1.41
N MET A 160 16.55 -0.48 -0.63
CA MET A 160 17.35 0.53 0.06
C MET A 160 18.42 1.16 -0.83
N SER A 161 18.92 0.45 -1.86
CA SER A 161 19.94 0.94 -2.79
C SER A 161 19.36 1.51 -4.08
N GLY A 162 18.23 0.99 -4.54
CA GLY A 162 17.60 1.34 -5.81
C GLY A 162 16.30 2.09 -5.61
N ALA A 163 16.30 3.38 -5.95
CA ALA A 163 15.07 4.17 -5.95
C ALA A 163 14.18 3.87 -7.16
N SER A 164 14.70 3.60 -8.37
CA SER A 164 13.88 3.43 -9.60
C SER A 164 14.29 2.21 -10.41
N GLY A 165 13.32 1.53 -11.05
CA GLY A 165 13.58 0.38 -11.92
C GLY A 165 13.76 -0.95 -11.18
N VAL A 166 13.29 -1.03 -9.93
CA VAL A 166 13.28 -2.25 -9.10
C VAL A 166 11.88 -2.53 -8.56
N GLU A 167 10.85 -2.02 -9.25
CA GLU A 167 9.45 -2.11 -8.85
C GLU A 167 9.01 -3.56 -8.67
N ASN A 168 9.48 -4.47 -9.53
CA ASN A 168 9.16 -5.89 -9.40
C ASN A 168 9.73 -6.52 -8.12
N ALA A 169 10.83 -5.99 -7.58
CA ALA A 169 11.35 -6.45 -6.30
C ALA A 169 10.38 -6.11 -5.16
N PHE A 170 9.93 -4.85 -5.09
CA PHE A 170 8.92 -4.43 -4.13
C PHE A 170 7.63 -5.26 -4.27
N LEU A 171 7.12 -5.42 -5.50
CA LEU A 171 5.88 -6.17 -5.75
C LEU A 171 5.98 -7.64 -5.31
N CYS A 172 7.07 -8.32 -5.67
CA CYS A 172 7.31 -9.69 -5.24
C CYS A 172 7.44 -9.80 -3.71
N PHE A 173 8.05 -8.80 -3.06
CA PHE A 173 8.21 -8.83 -1.62
C PHE A 173 6.90 -8.60 -0.87
N VAL A 174 6.04 -7.69 -1.35
CA VAL A 174 4.68 -7.53 -0.81
C VAL A 174 3.91 -8.84 -0.91
N ASP A 175 3.93 -9.51 -2.07
CA ASP A 175 3.23 -10.77 -2.25
C ASP A 175 3.85 -11.89 -1.40
N ALA A 176 5.18 -11.89 -1.21
CA ALA A 176 5.86 -12.83 -0.32
C ALA A 176 5.44 -12.63 1.15
N LEU A 177 5.40 -11.39 1.63
CA LEU A 177 4.92 -11.06 2.98
C LEU A 177 3.49 -11.55 3.19
N MET A 178 2.62 -11.33 2.20
CA MET A 178 1.24 -11.80 2.23
C MET A 178 1.14 -13.33 2.28
N MET A 179 1.92 -14.03 1.46
CA MET A 179 1.93 -15.50 1.43
C MET A 179 2.49 -16.10 2.72
N PHE A 180 3.70 -15.72 3.13
CA PHE A 180 4.37 -16.30 4.30
C PHE A 180 3.63 -16.03 5.61
N ASN A 181 3.08 -14.82 5.78
CA ASN A 181 2.39 -14.46 7.03
C ASN A 181 0.95 -14.98 7.04
N GLY A 182 0.38 -15.26 5.86
CA GLY A 182 -0.89 -15.96 5.68
C GLY A 182 -0.83 -17.46 5.99
N LEU A 183 0.35 -18.07 6.09
CA LEU A 183 0.48 -19.49 6.41
C LEU A 183 -0.01 -19.81 7.84
N PRO A 184 -0.60 -20.99 8.06
CA PRO A 184 -0.95 -21.47 9.40
C PRO A 184 0.29 -21.67 10.28
N ASP A 185 1.39 -22.19 9.70
CA ASP A 185 2.67 -22.36 10.38
C ASP A 185 3.38 -21.01 10.53
N LYS A 186 3.30 -20.46 11.75
CA LYS A 186 3.93 -19.16 12.08
C LYS A 186 5.45 -19.21 12.14
N SER A 187 6.08 -20.39 12.15
CA SER A 187 7.55 -20.50 12.09
C SER A 187 8.12 -20.06 10.73
N LEU A 188 7.26 -20.02 9.70
CA LEU A 188 7.61 -19.57 8.35
C LEU A 188 7.30 -18.08 8.13
N SER A 189 6.60 -17.41 9.03
CA SER A 189 6.28 -15.98 8.86
C SER A 189 7.54 -15.12 8.74
N ILE A 190 7.45 -14.07 7.92
CA ILE A 190 8.47 -13.04 7.79
C ILE A 190 8.20 -12.01 8.88
N GLU A 191 9.16 -11.85 9.79
CA GLU A 191 9.10 -10.84 10.84
C GLU A 191 9.55 -9.49 10.29
N LEU A 192 8.69 -8.48 10.41
CA LEU A 192 9.00 -7.12 10.01
C LEU A 192 9.78 -6.42 11.11
N ASN A 193 11.09 -6.24 10.88
CA ASN A 193 11.92 -5.37 11.70
C ASN A 193 11.82 -3.91 11.22
N LYS A 194 12.41 -2.98 11.97
CA LYS A 194 12.37 -1.55 11.65
C LYS A 194 13.00 -1.22 10.30
N ASP A 195 14.03 -1.98 9.87
CA ASP A 195 14.70 -1.73 8.59
C ASP A 195 13.83 -2.13 7.40
N ILE A 196 13.15 -3.28 7.49
CA ILE A 196 12.21 -3.73 6.46
C ILE A 196 11.04 -2.74 6.35
N THR A 197 10.45 -2.36 7.48
CA THR A 197 9.35 -1.38 7.50
C THR A 197 9.80 -0.06 6.89
N ARG A 198 10.96 0.45 7.29
CA ARG A 198 11.54 1.68 6.72
C ARG A 198 11.80 1.56 5.22
N ALA A 199 12.35 0.44 4.75
CA ALA A 199 12.60 0.20 3.34
C ALA A 199 11.30 0.23 2.52
N LEU A 200 10.23 -0.44 3.00
CA LEU A 200 8.91 -0.42 2.37
C LEU A 200 8.34 1.00 2.29
N SER A 201 8.45 1.76 3.37
CA SER A 201 7.92 3.12 3.45
C SER A 201 8.66 4.07 2.51
N MET A 202 10.00 4.12 2.59
CA MET A 202 10.82 4.97 1.73
C MET A 202 10.64 4.62 0.26
N PHE A 203 10.59 3.32 -0.08
CA PHE A 203 10.37 2.90 -1.46
C PHE A 203 9.06 3.47 -2.04
N VAL A 204 7.98 3.45 -1.25
CA VAL A 204 6.68 3.99 -1.68
C VAL A 204 6.74 5.50 -1.78
N GLU A 205 7.36 6.19 -0.82
CA GLU A 205 7.54 7.65 -0.88
C GLU A 205 8.31 8.07 -2.14
N ASP A 206 9.45 7.44 -2.40
CA ASP A 206 10.37 7.80 -3.48
C ASP A 206 9.88 7.42 -4.88
N ASN A 207 8.99 6.42 -5.00
CA ASN A 207 8.52 5.94 -6.31
C ASN A 207 7.10 6.39 -6.67
N VAL A 208 6.25 6.66 -5.68
CA VAL A 208 4.84 6.99 -5.92
C VAL A 208 4.63 8.50 -5.91
N PHE A 209 5.17 9.20 -4.92
CA PHE A 209 4.87 10.61 -4.65
C PHE A 209 5.92 11.54 -5.24
N VAL A 210 6.18 11.37 -6.53
CA VAL A 210 7.18 12.14 -7.29
C VAL A 210 6.48 13.18 -8.15
N GLU A 211 6.97 14.42 -8.11
CA GLU A 211 6.51 15.47 -9.02
C GLU A 211 6.97 15.19 -10.44
N GLU A 212 6.06 15.33 -11.42
CA GLU A 212 6.40 15.19 -12.83
C GLU A 212 7.46 16.21 -13.23
N ASN A 213 8.63 15.72 -13.63
CA ASN A 213 9.69 16.56 -14.17
C ASN A 213 9.43 16.86 -15.67
N ASP A 214 10.14 17.85 -16.22
CA ASP A 214 9.96 18.27 -17.62
C ASP A 214 10.28 17.16 -18.62
N ALA A 215 11.15 16.20 -18.25
CA ALA A 215 11.46 15.05 -19.09
C ALA A 215 10.28 14.07 -19.17
N GLU A 216 9.61 13.76 -18.06
CA GLU A 216 8.41 12.93 -18.01
C GLU A 216 7.25 13.56 -18.81
N ARG A 217 7.09 14.89 -18.70
CA ARG A 217 6.10 15.64 -19.48
C ARG A 217 6.35 15.63 -20.98
N SER A 218 7.61 15.41 -21.40
CA SER A 218 7.99 15.31 -22.80
C SER A 218 7.80 13.92 -23.41
N LEU A 219 7.55 12.90 -22.57
CA LEU A 219 7.25 11.55 -23.03
C LEU A 219 5.92 11.50 -23.78
N ASP A 220 5.72 10.46 -24.58
CA ASP A 220 4.42 10.23 -25.20
C ASP A 220 3.33 9.91 -24.16
N GLN A 221 2.08 10.15 -24.54
CA GLN A 221 0.95 9.96 -23.64
C GLN A 221 0.83 8.52 -23.15
N GLN A 222 1.17 7.55 -24.00
CA GLN A 222 1.11 6.13 -23.66
C GLN A 222 2.10 5.77 -22.54
N THR A 223 3.34 6.23 -22.63
CA THR A 223 4.37 5.98 -21.61
C THR A 223 4.01 6.68 -20.29
N GLN A 224 3.47 7.90 -20.34
CA GLN A 224 3.00 8.59 -19.14
C GLN A 224 1.89 7.80 -18.42
N VAL A 225 0.93 7.27 -19.18
CA VAL A 225 -0.15 6.42 -18.66
C VAL A 225 0.42 5.14 -18.02
N GLU A 226 1.39 4.50 -18.66
CA GLU A 226 2.05 3.30 -18.12
C GLU A 226 2.82 3.57 -16.83
N LEU A 227 3.58 4.67 -16.77
CA LEU A 227 4.28 5.09 -15.56
C LEU A 227 3.30 5.36 -14.41
N MET A 228 2.19 6.04 -14.69
CA MET A 228 1.14 6.28 -13.70
C MET A 228 0.50 4.98 -13.22
N HIS A 229 0.24 4.02 -14.11
CA HIS A 229 -0.25 2.71 -13.72
C HIS A 229 0.74 1.97 -12.82
N LYS A 230 2.05 2.06 -13.08
CA LYS A 230 3.10 1.50 -12.21
C LYS A 230 3.07 2.14 -10.82
N ARG A 231 3.06 3.48 -10.72
CA ARG A 231 2.98 4.20 -9.44
C ARG A 231 1.73 3.82 -8.65
N ARG A 232 0.56 3.80 -9.30
CA ARG A 232 -0.71 3.36 -8.70
C ARG A 232 -0.64 1.91 -8.20
N LYS A 233 0.02 1.00 -8.94
CA LYS A 233 0.18 -0.40 -8.55
C LYS A 233 1.02 -0.54 -7.26
N ILE A 234 2.13 0.18 -7.15
CA ILE A 234 2.98 0.20 -5.95
C ILE A 234 2.17 0.67 -4.73
N LEU A 235 1.46 1.78 -4.87
CA LEU A 235 0.65 2.34 -3.78
C LEU A 235 -0.44 1.36 -3.31
N VAL A 236 -1.14 0.72 -4.25
CA VAL A 236 -2.17 -0.28 -3.92
C VAL A 236 -1.56 -1.46 -3.16
N GLN A 237 -0.38 -1.93 -3.55
CA GLN A 237 0.29 -3.05 -2.89
C GLN A 237 0.73 -2.68 -1.47
N PHE A 238 1.26 -1.48 -1.24
CA PHE A 238 1.54 -0.99 0.12
C PHE A 238 0.27 -0.90 0.97
N CYS A 239 -0.82 -0.35 0.41
CA CYS A 239 -2.10 -0.27 1.09
C CYS A 239 -2.62 -1.66 1.50
N LYS A 240 -2.42 -2.71 0.68
CA LYS A 240 -2.81 -4.07 1.02
C LYS A 240 -2.07 -4.60 2.25
N LEU A 241 -0.78 -4.31 2.42
CA LEU A 241 -0.04 -4.73 3.62
C LEU A 241 -0.72 -4.23 4.90
N ILE A 242 -1.20 -2.98 4.89
CA ILE A 242 -1.90 -2.38 6.03
C ILE A 242 -3.27 -3.03 6.22
N LEU A 243 -4.06 -3.14 5.14
CA LEU A 243 -5.43 -3.66 5.20
C LEU A 243 -5.52 -5.14 5.58
N HIS A 244 -4.48 -5.91 5.29
CA HIS A 244 -4.38 -7.32 5.67
C HIS A 244 -3.65 -7.53 7.02
N GLY A 245 -3.30 -6.45 7.72
CA GLY A 245 -2.68 -6.52 9.05
C GLY A 245 -1.24 -7.03 9.05
N ILE A 246 -0.56 -7.00 7.90
CA ILE A 246 0.88 -7.25 7.81
C ILE A 246 1.63 -6.04 8.39
N LEU A 247 1.25 -4.84 7.96
CA LEU A 247 1.65 -3.59 8.59
C LEU A 247 0.55 -3.11 9.54
N PRO A 248 0.90 -2.52 10.68
CA PRO A 248 -0.08 -1.91 11.56
C PRO A 248 -0.73 -0.69 10.90
N ILE A 249 -1.99 -0.42 11.25
CA ILE A 249 -2.78 0.68 10.64
C ILE A 249 -2.12 2.05 10.78
N TYR A 250 -1.30 2.25 11.81
CA TYR A 250 -0.60 3.54 11.99
C TYR A 250 0.33 3.86 10.81
N GLU A 251 0.90 2.86 10.11
CA GLU A 251 1.78 3.06 8.94
C GLU A 251 1.05 3.70 7.76
N ALA A 252 -0.29 3.77 7.79
CA ALA A 252 -1.04 4.55 6.80
C ALA A 252 -0.65 6.03 6.81
N CYS A 253 -0.08 6.56 7.91
CA CYS A 253 0.32 7.96 7.98
C CYS A 253 1.32 8.36 6.88
N ILE A 254 2.20 7.44 6.49
CA ILE A 254 3.24 7.61 5.46
C ILE A 254 2.65 8.07 4.13
N VAL A 255 1.54 7.46 3.72
CA VAL A 255 0.91 7.76 2.42
C VAL A 255 -0.19 8.81 2.53
N LEU A 256 -0.79 8.96 3.72
CA LEU A 256 -1.90 9.88 3.95
C LEU A 256 -1.47 11.36 3.94
N GLN A 257 -0.22 11.67 4.29
CA GLN A 257 0.31 13.04 4.21
C GLN A 257 0.27 13.62 2.78
N PHE A 258 0.34 12.76 1.76
CA PHE A 258 0.32 13.15 0.35
C PHE A 258 -1.08 13.30 -0.25
N TYR A 259 -2.15 13.10 0.55
CA TYR A 259 -3.51 12.97 0.03
C TYR A 259 -4.04 14.23 -0.68
N THR A 260 -3.69 15.42 -0.22
CA THR A 260 -4.09 16.67 -0.89
C THR A 260 -3.22 16.93 -2.12
N LYS A 261 -1.90 16.79 -1.98
CA LYS A 261 -0.92 17.10 -3.03
C LYS A 261 -1.11 16.24 -4.29
N PHE A 262 -1.34 14.94 -4.12
CA PHE A 262 -1.52 13.99 -5.23
C PHE A 262 -2.97 13.49 -5.34
N TYR A 263 -3.94 14.37 -5.07
CA TYR A 263 -5.35 14.01 -5.04
C TYR A 263 -5.87 13.49 -6.41
N THR A 264 -5.41 14.09 -7.52
CA THR A 264 -5.80 13.68 -8.87
C THR A 264 -5.34 12.27 -9.20
N ASP A 265 -4.12 11.92 -8.77
CA ASP A 265 -3.45 10.70 -9.24
C ASP A 265 -3.67 9.53 -8.30
N PHE A 266 -3.85 9.78 -7.00
CA PHE A 266 -3.94 8.74 -5.97
C PHE A 266 -5.10 8.91 -4.99
N GLY A 267 -5.92 9.96 -5.14
CA GLY A 267 -6.95 10.31 -4.15
C GLY A 267 -8.02 9.23 -3.96
N ASP A 268 -8.34 8.46 -4.99
CA ASP A 268 -9.30 7.34 -4.91
C ASP A 268 -8.73 6.16 -4.10
N ILE A 269 -7.46 5.84 -4.28
CA ILE A 269 -6.75 4.77 -3.55
C ILE A 269 -6.64 5.15 -2.07
N LEU A 270 -6.16 6.37 -1.78
CA LEU A 270 -5.97 6.85 -0.41
C LEU A 270 -7.30 6.99 0.35
N LYS A 271 -8.37 7.45 -0.34
CA LYS A 271 -9.72 7.47 0.23
C LYS A 271 -10.22 6.07 0.59
N THR A 272 -9.94 5.09 -0.28
CA THR A 272 -10.31 3.69 -0.05
C THR A 272 -9.54 3.09 1.12
N LEU A 273 -8.23 3.30 1.19
CA LEU A 273 -7.39 2.91 2.33
C LEU A 273 -7.96 3.46 3.63
N LEU A 274 -8.19 4.78 3.69
CA LEU A 274 -8.63 5.45 4.90
C LEU A 274 -10.02 4.98 5.35
N THR A 275 -10.94 4.78 4.41
CA THR A 275 -12.28 4.24 4.69
C THR A 275 -12.19 2.83 5.28
N LYS A 276 -11.39 1.94 4.66
CA LYS A 276 -11.23 0.57 5.14
C LYS A 276 -10.49 0.49 6.47
N CYS A 277 -9.41 1.27 6.67
CA CYS A 277 -8.71 1.35 7.96
C CYS A 277 -9.66 1.78 9.09
N ARG A 278 -10.53 2.77 8.84
CA ARG A 278 -11.54 3.23 9.81
C ARG A 278 -12.55 2.14 10.15
N ASP A 279 -12.92 1.33 9.17
CA ASP A 279 -13.90 0.25 9.35
C ASP A 279 -13.29 -0.98 10.05
N ILE A 280 -11.98 -1.22 9.88
CA ILE A 280 -11.20 -2.25 10.59
C ILE A 280 -10.96 -1.84 12.05
N ASP A 281 -10.32 -0.68 12.27
CA ASP A 281 -10.05 -0.13 13.59
C ASP A 281 -10.04 1.40 13.55
N ARG A 282 -11.12 1.97 14.07
CA ARG A 282 -11.35 3.42 14.09
C ARG A 282 -10.32 4.17 14.95
N LEU A 283 -9.82 3.58 16.03
CA LEU A 283 -8.88 4.25 16.94
C LEU A 283 -7.48 4.28 16.34
N SER A 284 -7.02 3.16 15.80
CA SER A 284 -5.73 3.12 15.10
C SER A 284 -5.74 4.00 13.85
N CYS A 285 -6.86 4.03 13.12
CA CYS A 285 -7.05 4.94 11.99
C CYS A 285 -6.98 6.42 12.42
N ALA A 286 -7.58 6.78 13.56
CA ALA A 286 -7.50 8.14 14.10
C ALA A 286 -6.07 8.55 14.47
N ARG A 287 -5.29 7.64 15.05
CA ARG A 287 -3.86 7.85 15.33
C ARG A 287 -3.05 8.03 14.04
N ALA A 288 -3.33 7.21 13.02
CA ALA A 288 -2.67 7.33 11.71
C ALA A 288 -2.93 8.71 11.09
N VAL A 289 -4.19 9.17 11.13
CA VAL A 289 -4.61 10.50 10.66
C VAL A 289 -3.91 11.62 11.42
N ALA A 290 -3.91 11.57 12.76
CA ALA A 290 -3.24 12.58 13.58
C ALA A 290 -1.73 12.64 13.27
N THR A 291 -1.09 11.48 13.16
CA THR A 291 0.34 11.36 12.84
C THR A 291 0.65 11.89 11.44
N ALA A 292 -0.19 11.59 10.44
CA ALA A 292 -0.02 12.11 9.08
C ALA A 292 -0.03 13.64 9.04
N LEU A 293 -0.96 14.27 9.79
CA LEU A 293 -1.01 15.72 9.91
C LEU A 293 0.23 16.27 10.64
N CYS A 294 0.70 15.60 11.69
CA CYS A 294 1.92 16.01 12.40
C CYS A 294 3.15 15.95 11.48
N HIS A 295 3.34 14.85 10.74
CA HIS A 295 4.45 14.70 9.79
C HIS A 295 4.41 15.76 8.69
N HIS A 296 3.24 15.98 8.10
CA HIS A 296 3.09 17.00 7.06
C HIS A 296 3.36 18.42 7.60
N TYR A 297 2.94 18.72 8.84
CA TYR A 297 3.26 19.99 9.51
C TYR A 297 4.77 20.14 9.74
N GLU A 298 5.44 19.09 10.23
CA GLU A 298 6.90 19.11 10.43
C GLU A 298 7.67 19.23 9.10
N GLU A 299 7.15 18.67 8.01
CA GLU A 299 7.72 18.82 6.67
C GLU A 299 7.64 20.25 6.17
N ILE A 300 6.45 20.87 6.21
CA ILE A 300 6.26 22.29 5.83
C ILE A 300 7.17 23.18 6.67
N LYS A 301 7.23 22.92 7.98
CA LYS A 301 8.06 23.68 8.90
C LYS A 301 9.55 23.58 8.57
N ARG A 302 10.05 22.38 8.25
CA ARG A 302 11.45 22.17 7.83
C ARG A 302 11.79 22.84 6.50
N ALA A 303 10.81 22.95 5.60
CA ALA A 303 10.97 23.64 4.32
C ALA A 303 10.89 25.17 4.45
N SER A 304 10.26 25.68 5.51
CA SER A 304 10.07 27.11 5.73
C SER A 304 11.30 27.79 6.34
N GLU A 305 11.59 29.02 5.92
CA GLU A 305 12.69 29.81 6.47
C GLU A 305 12.50 30.02 7.99
N GLY A 306 13.54 29.72 8.78
CA GLY A 306 13.51 29.92 10.23
C GLY A 306 12.72 28.87 11.03
N ASN A 307 12.33 27.74 10.43
CA ASN A 307 11.54 26.68 11.09
C ASN A 307 10.21 27.21 11.68
N CYS A 308 9.63 28.23 11.05
CA CYS A 308 8.33 28.79 11.41
C CYS A 308 7.40 28.75 10.20
N ILE A 309 6.13 28.44 10.43
CA ILE A 309 5.11 28.40 9.39
C ILE A 309 4.27 29.67 9.49
N ASP A 310 4.15 30.42 8.40
CA ASP A 310 3.19 31.53 8.29
C ASP A 310 1.76 30.97 8.19
N PRO A 311 0.85 31.30 9.12
CA PRO A 311 -0.55 30.87 9.07
C PRO A 311 -1.32 31.29 7.81
N ASN A 312 -0.80 32.28 7.05
CA ASN A 312 -1.40 32.75 5.80
C ASN A 312 -0.75 32.13 4.56
N SER A 313 0.24 31.25 4.69
CA SER A 313 0.88 30.61 3.54
C SER A 313 -0.03 29.58 2.89
N ASP A 314 0.16 29.38 1.59
CA ASP A 314 -0.52 28.34 0.83
C ASP A 314 -0.23 26.94 1.41
N ASP A 315 0.99 26.73 1.94
CA ASP A 315 1.36 25.48 2.60
C ASP A 315 0.53 25.23 3.86
N PHE A 316 0.32 26.25 4.70
CA PHE A 316 -0.52 26.12 5.89
C PHE A 316 -1.99 25.88 5.52
N VAL A 317 -2.49 26.54 4.48
CA VAL A 317 -3.83 26.28 3.93
C VAL A 317 -3.95 24.83 3.43
N SER A 318 -2.91 24.29 2.79
CA SER A 318 -2.90 22.93 2.25
C SER A 318 -3.08 21.86 3.33
N ILE A 319 -2.41 22.00 4.49
CA ILE A 319 -2.56 21.09 5.61
C ILE A 319 -3.91 21.27 6.32
N ARG A 320 -4.47 22.48 6.37
CA ARG A 320 -5.84 22.69 6.84
C ARG A 320 -6.87 21.99 5.96
N ASP A 321 -6.71 22.07 4.65
CA ASP A 321 -7.57 21.36 3.70
C ASP A 321 -7.45 19.83 3.86
N LEU A 322 -6.24 19.32 4.10
CA LEU A 322 -6.01 17.91 4.43
C LEU A 322 -6.76 17.50 5.71
N ALA A 323 -6.63 18.29 6.78
CA ALA A 323 -7.32 18.06 8.05
C ALA A 323 -8.85 18.10 7.89
N LYS A 324 -9.39 19.04 7.12
CA LYS A 324 -10.81 19.14 6.81
C LYS A 324 -11.32 17.91 6.04
N ARG A 325 -10.55 17.40 5.07
CA ARG A 325 -10.86 16.16 4.35
C ARG A 325 -10.90 14.96 5.30
N PHE A 326 -9.94 14.83 6.20
CA PHE A 326 -9.92 13.78 7.22
C PHE A 326 -11.07 13.89 8.21
N SER A 327 -11.38 15.09 8.71
CA SER A 327 -12.49 15.36 9.62
C SER A 327 -13.84 14.89 9.05
N ASN A 328 -14.07 15.11 7.75
CA ASN A 328 -15.29 14.67 7.08
C ASN A 328 -15.47 13.14 7.05
N LEU A 329 -14.38 12.35 7.15
CA LEU A 329 -14.45 10.89 7.17
C LEU A 329 -14.91 10.31 8.51
N PHE A 330 -14.84 11.09 9.60
CA PHE A 330 -15.36 10.69 10.91
C PHE A 330 -16.84 11.12 11.13
N GLY A 331 -17.48 11.75 10.13
CA GLY A 331 -18.66 12.59 10.30
C GLY A 331 -20.07 11.98 10.11
N SER A 332 -20.24 10.67 9.93
CA SER A 332 -21.59 10.08 9.75
C SER A 332 -22.29 9.68 11.06
N ASP A 333 -21.53 9.38 12.11
CA ASP A 333 -22.06 8.98 13.42
C ASP A 333 -21.14 9.49 14.53
N PRO A 334 -21.49 10.63 15.18
CA PRO A 334 -20.63 11.26 16.19
C PRO A 334 -20.50 10.41 17.45
N ILE A 335 -21.42 9.46 17.70
CA ILE A 335 -21.31 8.54 18.84
C ILE A 335 -20.23 7.50 18.56
N LYS A 336 -20.23 6.92 17.35
CA LYS A 336 -19.19 5.93 16.95
C LYS A 336 -17.81 6.55 16.80
N SER A 337 -17.73 7.80 16.36
CA SER A 337 -16.45 8.50 16.15
C SER A 337 -15.93 9.24 17.39
N ARG A 338 -16.68 9.21 18.50
CA ARG A 338 -16.38 9.96 19.73
C ARG A 338 -14.95 9.77 20.22
N GLU A 339 -14.54 8.52 20.44
CA GLU A 339 -13.25 8.20 21.03
C GLU A 339 -12.10 8.48 20.06
N ALA A 340 -12.29 8.18 18.78
CA ALA A 340 -11.35 8.51 17.72
C ALA A 340 -11.05 10.02 17.63
N LEU A 341 -12.09 10.85 17.66
CA LEU A 341 -11.94 12.31 17.66
C LEU A 341 -11.22 12.81 18.92
N ALA A 342 -11.55 12.25 20.09
CA ALA A 342 -10.86 12.59 21.33
C ALA A 342 -9.35 12.27 21.27
N ILE A 343 -8.96 11.16 20.64
CA ILE A 343 -7.55 10.82 20.39
C ILE A 343 -6.88 11.84 19.48
N ILE A 344 -7.49 12.20 18.35
CA ILE A 344 -6.92 13.19 17.41
C ILE A 344 -6.61 14.51 18.14
N HIS A 345 -7.57 15.00 18.94
CA HIS A 345 -7.35 16.22 19.70
C HIS A 345 -6.30 16.07 20.79
N LYS A 346 -6.31 14.96 21.54
CA LYS A 346 -5.32 14.73 22.60
C LYS A 346 -3.90 14.66 22.04
N ASP A 347 -3.68 13.86 21.00
CA ASP A 347 -2.37 13.65 20.38
C ASP A 347 -1.90 14.94 19.69
N GLY A 348 -2.81 15.66 19.02
CA GLY A 348 -2.52 16.96 18.42
C GLY A 348 -2.17 18.05 19.43
N ILE A 349 -2.84 18.10 20.59
CA ILE A 349 -2.46 19.02 21.69
C ILE A 349 -1.06 18.67 22.20
N VAL A 350 -0.76 17.39 22.39
CA VAL A 350 0.59 16.96 22.82
C VAL A 350 1.65 17.38 21.80
N PHE A 351 1.37 17.25 20.51
CA PHE A 351 2.27 17.69 19.43
C PHE A 351 2.45 19.22 19.40
N ALA A 352 1.36 19.98 19.49
CA ALA A 352 1.39 21.45 19.42
C ALA A 352 2.12 22.07 20.61
N LEU A 353 2.00 21.46 21.79
CA LEU A 353 2.62 21.91 23.04
C LEU A 353 4.01 21.30 23.28
N LYS A 354 4.53 20.50 22.35
CA LYS A 354 5.85 19.87 22.45
C LYS A 354 6.92 20.98 22.51
N ASN A 355 7.69 21.00 23.59
CA ASN A 355 8.80 21.91 23.76
C ASN A 355 10.08 21.23 23.21
N GLU A 356 10.75 21.85 22.24
CA GLU A 356 12.11 21.42 21.89
C GLU A 356 13.06 21.97 22.96
N ASP A 357 13.35 21.15 23.96
CA ASP A 357 14.36 21.45 24.98
C ASP A 357 15.76 21.41 24.34
N ASN A 358 16.17 22.47 23.66
CA ASN A 358 17.56 22.96 23.61
C ASN A 358 17.69 24.15 22.65
N ILE A 359 18.33 25.21 23.15
CA ILE A 359 18.80 26.43 22.46
C ILE A 359 17.83 27.62 22.60
N SER A 360 18.16 28.45 23.61
CA SER A 360 17.77 29.84 23.82
C SER A 360 16.37 30.17 24.36
N ARG A 361 16.38 30.97 25.43
CA ARG A 361 15.23 31.51 26.19
C ARG A 361 14.38 32.54 25.42
N ASN A 362 14.35 32.46 24.09
CA ASN A 362 13.43 33.18 23.21
C ASN A 362 12.47 32.14 22.59
N SER A 363 11.62 31.58 23.44
CA SER A 363 10.73 30.46 23.14
C SER A 363 9.63 30.84 22.14
N GLN A 364 9.95 30.87 20.84
CA GLN A 364 8.95 30.62 19.79
C GLN A 364 8.63 29.13 19.86
N HIS A 365 7.56 28.82 20.56
CA HIS A 365 7.11 27.45 20.73
C HIS A 365 6.61 26.92 19.39
N THR A 366 7.29 25.89 18.89
CA THR A 366 7.53 25.78 17.45
C THR A 366 6.40 25.12 16.66
N ASN A 367 5.37 24.57 17.33
CA ASN A 367 4.27 23.86 16.70
C ASN A 367 2.88 24.42 17.06
N LEU A 368 2.77 25.59 17.70
CA LEU A 368 1.49 26.09 18.19
C LEU A 368 0.43 26.30 17.11
N GLY A 369 0.85 26.68 15.90
CA GLY A 369 -0.06 26.81 14.75
C GLY A 369 -0.84 25.53 14.45
N PHE A 370 -0.34 24.36 14.90
CA PHE A 370 -1.06 23.09 14.75
C PHE A 370 -2.43 23.07 15.49
N LEU A 371 -2.62 23.91 16.52
CA LEU A 371 -3.92 24.02 17.19
C LEU A 371 -5.02 24.53 16.25
N GLU A 372 -4.70 25.36 15.27
CA GLU A 372 -5.67 25.80 14.25
C GLU A 372 -6.05 24.67 13.30
N ILE A 373 -5.13 23.73 13.03
CA ILE A 373 -5.44 22.51 12.27
C ILE A 373 -6.47 21.65 13.02
N LEU A 374 -6.38 21.61 14.36
CA LEU A 374 -7.36 20.91 15.20
C LEU A 374 -8.75 21.54 15.18
N CYS A 375 -8.90 22.82 14.81
CA CYS A 375 -10.22 23.45 14.65
C CYS A 375 -11.07 22.74 13.59
N GLU A 376 -10.46 22.15 12.56
CA GLU A 376 -11.19 21.39 11.53
C GLU A 376 -11.89 20.14 12.10
N PHE A 377 -11.46 19.65 13.27
CA PHE A 377 -12.05 18.49 13.96
C PHE A 377 -13.00 18.89 15.10
N SER A 378 -12.84 20.07 15.69
CA SER A 378 -13.56 20.46 16.91
C SER A 378 -15.07 20.54 16.71
N GLY A 379 -15.51 20.91 15.51
CA GLY A 379 -16.94 20.92 15.12
C GLY A 379 -17.60 19.54 15.11
N LYS A 380 -16.82 18.44 15.10
CA LYS A 380 -17.34 17.06 15.11
C LYS A 380 -17.43 16.46 16.53
N LEU A 381 -16.86 17.11 17.53
CA LEU A 381 -16.91 16.65 18.92
C LEU A 381 -18.31 16.79 19.51
N LEU A 382 -18.69 15.83 20.35
CA LEU A 382 -19.86 15.99 21.22
C LEU A 382 -19.56 17.02 22.30
N ARG A 383 -20.62 17.66 22.81
CA ARG A 383 -20.52 18.69 23.86
C ARG A 383 -19.71 18.22 25.09
N GLN A 384 -19.91 16.98 25.53
CA GLN A 384 -19.18 16.44 26.69
C GLN A 384 -17.68 16.32 26.41
N ASP A 385 -17.31 15.93 25.19
CA ASP A 385 -15.92 15.75 24.80
C ASP A 385 -15.23 17.09 24.56
N LYS A 386 -15.94 18.09 23.99
CA LYS A 386 -15.44 19.47 23.93
C LYS A 386 -15.00 19.97 25.31
N ILE A 387 -15.81 19.73 26.36
CA ILE A 387 -15.47 20.11 27.73
C ILE A 387 -14.24 19.34 28.24
N SER A 388 -14.15 18.04 27.94
CA SER A 388 -13.00 17.22 28.35
C SER A 388 -11.69 17.66 27.68
N VAL A 389 -11.74 17.91 26.37
CA VAL A 389 -10.61 18.39 25.57
C VAL A 389 -10.21 19.80 26.02
N LEU A 390 -11.18 20.68 26.29
CA LEU A 390 -10.91 22.02 26.82
C LEU A 390 -10.16 21.97 28.16
N ARG A 391 -10.61 21.13 29.10
CA ARG A 391 -9.89 20.96 30.38
C ARG A 391 -8.49 20.42 30.19
N TYR A 392 -8.29 19.52 29.22
CA TYR A 392 -6.97 18.99 28.89
C TYR A 392 -6.06 20.09 28.31
N LEU A 393 -6.57 20.89 27.36
CA LEU A 393 -5.88 22.05 26.80
C LEU A 393 -5.48 23.05 27.88
N GLU A 394 -6.41 23.44 28.77
CA GLU A 394 -6.15 24.41 29.83
C GLU A 394 -5.13 23.90 30.85
N LYS A 395 -5.20 22.61 31.20
CA LYS A 395 -4.25 21.99 32.14
C LYS A 395 -2.82 21.95 31.60
N HIS A 396 -2.65 21.72 30.31
CA HIS A 396 -1.33 21.50 29.69
C HIS A 396 -0.79 22.74 28.96
N GLY A 397 -1.65 23.67 28.57
CA GLY A 397 -1.33 24.80 27.71
C GLY A 397 -1.43 26.18 28.38
N GLU A 398 -1.51 26.26 29.71
CA GLU A 398 -1.66 27.52 30.44
C GLU A 398 -0.58 28.57 30.08
N ALA A 399 0.65 28.13 29.85
CA ALA A 399 1.77 28.98 29.45
C ALA A 399 1.51 29.74 28.13
N PHE A 400 0.61 29.23 27.30
CA PHE A 400 0.31 29.73 25.96
C PHE A 400 -1.00 30.49 25.88
N ALA A 401 -1.63 30.81 27.02
CA ALA A 401 -2.97 31.38 27.05
C ALA A 401 -3.14 32.70 26.28
N LYS A 402 -2.04 33.39 25.96
CA LYS A 402 -2.01 34.65 25.21
C LYS A 402 -1.67 34.47 23.72
N GLU A 403 -1.26 33.28 23.31
CA GLU A 403 -0.91 32.97 21.92
C GLU A 403 -2.17 32.85 21.07
N GLU A 404 -2.15 33.44 19.87
CA GLU A 404 -3.30 33.47 18.98
C GLU A 404 -3.84 32.08 18.59
N PRO A 405 -3.01 31.10 18.18
CA PRO A 405 -3.48 29.75 17.87
C PRO A 405 -4.18 29.06 19.06
N TYR A 406 -3.70 29.32 20.28
CA TYR A 406 -4.33 28.80 21.50
C TYR A 406 -5.71 29.41 21.74
N MET A 407 -5.83 30.73 21.59
CA MET A 407 -7.10 31.45 21.75
C MET A 407 -8.14 30.99 20.72
N ILE A 408 -7.75 30.85 19.46
CA ILE A 408 -8.62 30.37 18.36
C ILE A 408 -9.12 28.97 18.67
N TYR A 409 -8.23 28.04 18.98
CA TYR A 409 -8.62 26.66 19.26
C TYR A 409 -9.49 26.54 20.52
N LYS A 410 -9.15 27.27 21.59
CA LYS A 410 -9.96 27.36 22.81
C LYS A 410 -11.38 27.85 22.51
N ALA A 411 -11.53 28.88 21.69
CA ALA A 411 -12.85 29.39 21.28
C ALA A 411 -13.67 28.31 20.56
N SER A 412 -13.07 27.56 19.64
CA SER A 412 -13.76 26.48 18.90
C SER A 412 -14.31 25.35 19.81
N LEU A 413 -13.67 25.12 20.96
CA LEU A 413 -14.13 24.15 21.98
C LEU A 413 -15.24 24.72 22.87
N GLN A 414 -15.38 26.04 22.97
CA GLN A 414 -16.41 26.72 23.73
C GLN A 414 -17.67 27.02 22.90
N GLU A 415 -17.54 27.07 21.57
CA GLU A 415 -18.65 27.26 20.65
C GLU A 415 -19.74 26.20 20.83
N ARG A 416 -20.97 26.69 21.03
CA ARG A 416 -22.18 25.88 21.08
C ARG A 416 -22.57 25.50 19.65
N ASN A 417 -22.33 24.24 19.28
CA ASN A 417 -23.04 23.66 18.14
C ASN A 417 -24.50 23.43 18.58
N ASP A 418 -25.39 24.36 18.26
CA ASP A 418 -26.82 24.24 18.59
C ASP A 418 -27.58 23.28 17.64
N ASP A 419 -26.92 22.63 16.67
CA ASP A 419 -27.59 21.90 15.58
C ASP A 419 -27.58 20.35 15.67
N VAL A 420 -27.51 19.76 16.86
CA VAL A 420 -27.77 18.31 17.01
C VAL A 420 -28.65 18.01 18.22
N SER A 421 -29.94 18.37 18.14
CA SER A 421 -31.10 17.58 18.60
C SER A 421 -32.36 18.42 18.93
N THR A 422 -33.17 18.73 17.92
CA THR A 422 -34.65 18.82 18.07
C THR A 422 -35.33 17.45 17.87
N VAL A 423 -34.58 16.35 17.99
CA VAL A 423 -35.16 15.01 18.07
C VAL A 423 -35.31 14.61 19.54
N ARG A 424 -36.36 15.14 20.17
CA ARG A 424 -37.16 14.50 21.25
C ARG A 424 -38.16 15.51 21.83
N SER A 425 -39.36 15.52 21.26
CA SER A 425 -40.56 16.00 21.97
C SER A 425 -41.74 15.12 21.57
N LEU A 426 -41.83 13.97 22.23
CA LEU A 426 -43.07 13.22 22.36
C LEU A 426 -43.77 13.64 23.65
N ALA A 427 -45.09 13.88 23.49
CA ALA A 427 -46.15 13.95 24.50
C ALA A 427 -46.69 15.35 24.86
N VAL A 428 -47.67 15.82 24.07
CA VAL A 428 -48.88 16.43 24.65
C VAL A 428 -50.11 15.87 23.93
N ARG A 429 -50.93 15.12 24.70
CA ARG A 429 -52.32 14.79 24.38
C ARG A 429 -53.16 16.07 24.35
N GLY A 430 -53.93 16.28 23.29
CA GLY A 430 -54.97 17.30 23.21
C GLY A 430 -56.06 16.90 22.20
N ARG A 431 -57.32 16.92 22.64
CA ARG A 431 -58.51 16.38 21.98
C ARG A 431 -58.98 17.19 20.75
N SER A 432 -59.33 16.47 19.69
CA SER A 432 -60.60 16.52 18.91
C SER A 432 -61.24 17.87 18.53
N ARG A 433 -61.31 18.17 17.21
CA ARG A 433 -62.55 18.40 16.40
C ARG A 433 -62.27 18.98 14.99
N GLY A 434 -62.98 18.46 13.97
CA GLY A 434 -63.28 19.15 12.68
C GLY A 434 -62.80 18.39 11.41
N ARG A 435 -63.57 17.42 10.87
CA ARG A 435 -64.53 17.52 9.73
C ARG A 435 -63.95 17.93 8.35
N GLY A 436 -64.03 17.00 7.38
CA GLY A 436 -64.03 17.25 5.92
C GLY A 436 -63.40 16.09 5.12
N ARG A 437 -64.14 15.04 4.72
CA ARG A 437 -64.55 14.68 3.34
C ARG A 437 -63.50 15.00 2.24
N GLY A 438 -63.09 14.11 1.34
CA GLY A 438 -63.56 12.76 0.99
C GLY A 438 -62.71 12.13 -0.13
N LYS A 439 -63.06 10.87 -0.48
CA LYS A 439 -62.83 10.11 -1.74
C LYS A 439 -61.42 10.12 -2.37
N GLY A 440 -60.76 9.03 -2.72
CA GLY A 440 -61.09 7.61 -2.84
C GLY A 440 -59.95 6.97 -3.66
N THR A 441 -59.48 5.80 -3.26
CA THR A 441 -58.57 4.94 -4.05
C THR A 441 -59.39 4.08 -5.03
N PRO A 442 -58.80 3.63 -6.13
CA PRO A 442 -58.37 2.24 -6.11
C PRO A 442 -57.02 1.94 -6.77
N THR A 443 -56.39 0.92 -6.19
CA THR A 443 -55.30 0.06 -6.67
C THR A 443 -55.44 -0.43 -8.10
N TYR A 444 -54.31 -0.65 -8.79
CA TYR A 444 -54.22 -1.68 -9.83
C TYR A 444 -52.90 -2.45 -9.73
N THR A 445 -53.04 -3.77 -9.66
CA THR A 445 -52.01 -4.80 -9.68
C THR A 445 -51.69 -5.26 -11.09
N SER A 446 -50.49 -5.81 -11.22
CA SER A 446 -49.86 -6.52 -12.35
C SER A 446 -50.73 -7.55 -13.08
N ALA A 447 -50.54 -7.65 -14.40
CA ALA A 447 -50.67 -8.91 -15.15
C ALA A 447 -49.78 -8.89 -16.41
N ALA A 448 -48.95 -9.93 -16.52
CA ALA A 448 -48.28 -10.37 -17.74
C ALA A 448 -49.24 -11.16 -18.64
N SER A 449 -49.00 -11.19 -19.96
CA SER A 449 -49.08 -12.39 -20.83
C SER A 449 -49.12 -12.07 -22.33
N VAL A 450 -48.10 -12.55 -23.05
CA VAL A 450 -48.10 -13.35 -24.30
C VAL A 450 -49.02 -12.95 -25.48
N TYR A 451 -48.39 -12.67 -26.63
CA TYR A 451 -48.77 -13.00 -28.02
C TYR A 451 -47.47 -12.78 -28.85
N SER A 452 -46.75 -13.73 -29.45
CA SER A 452 -47.04 -14.70 -30.54
C SER A 452 -47.54 -14.06 -31.84
N GLY A 453 -46.75 -14.20 -32.91
CA GLY A 453 -47.23 -14.41 -34.29
C GLY A 453 -46.96 -13.31 -35.32
N ASP A 454 -46.20 -13.71 -36.35
CA ASP A 454 -46.20 -13.27 -37.75
C ASP A 454 -45.53 -11.92 -38.11
N ASP A 455 -44.26 -11.93 -38.54
CA ASP A 455 -43.75 -12.18 -39.91
C ASP A 455 -42.21 -12.26 -39.90
#